data_AF-A0A5A7MKG0-F1
#
_entry.id   AF-A0A5A7MKG0-F1
#
_cell.length_a   1.000
_cell.length_b   1.000
_cell.length_c   1.000
_cell.angle_alpha   90.00
_cell.angle_beta   90.00
_cell.angle_gamma   90.00
#
_symmetry.space_group_name_H-M   'P 1'
#
loop_
_entity.id
_entity.type
_entity.pdbx_description
1 polymer ?
#
loop_
_entity_poly.entity_id
_entity_poly.type
_entity_poly.pdbx_seq_one_letter_code
_entity_poly.pdbx_strand_id
1 'polypeptide(L)'
;MIELEARPTQAEFASVIGVSQQNVSALMADGKLPTGGTWAELLTAYCNRLREVAAGRMSGELGGLDLVQERAGLARAQREAQELKNAVARGEYAPIGILADVLGLACSAIVDRMDQFEGQVRKACPDLPQEVLLIVLRIMADARNEWIRSTSQLVNKEVEAMAQLDADETAAFDIRAGSVEEGDAA
;
A
#
# COMPACT_ATOMS: atom_id res chain seq x y z
N MET A 1 -55.69 11.44 -13.71
CA MET A 1 -55.65 11.44 -12.24
C MET A 1 -55.47 9.99 -11.82
N ILE A 2 -54.41 9.65 -11.08
CA ILE A 2 -54.17 8.27 -10.65
C ILE A 2 -55.00 8.02 -9.40
N GLU A 3 -55.85 6.99 -9.42
CA GLU A 3 -56.58 6.55 -8.23
C GLU A 3 -55.66 5.68 -7.36
N LEU A 4 -55.30 6.20 -6.18
CA LEU A 4 -54.28 5.61 -5.30
C LEU A 4 -54.68 4.23 -4.73
N GLU A 5 -55.98 3.96 -4.64
CA GLU A 5 -56.54 2.70 -4.13
C GLU A 5 -56.74 1.64 -5.24
N ALA A 6 -56.61 2.03 -6.50
CA ALA A 6 -56.69 1.09 -7.61
C ALA A 6 -55.42 0.23 -7.67
N ARG A 7 -55.57 -1.02 -8.15
CA ARG A 7 -54.46 -1.94 -8.36
C ARG A 7 -53.94 -1.81 -9.80
N PRO A 8 -52.75 -1.23 -10.03
CA PRO A 8 -52.21 -1.14 -11.37
C PRO A 8 -51.69 -2.48 -11.88
N THR A 9 -51.67 -2.60 -13.20
CA THR A 9 -50.81 -3.58 -13.85
C THR A 9 -49.34 -3.19 -13.72
N GLN A 10 -48.42 -4.15 -13.81
CA GLN A 10 -46.98 -3.87 -13.76
C GLN A 10 -46.52 -2.92 -14.88
N ALA A 11 -47.16 -2.98 -16.05
CA ALA A 11 -46.86 -2.11 -17.18
C ALA A 11 -47.26 -0.66 -16.91
N GLU A 12 -48.44 -0.44 -16.33
CA GLU A 12 -48.90 0.90 -15.92
C GLU A 12 -48.01 1.46 -14.82
N PHE A 13 -47.68 0.65 -13.80
CA PHE A 13 -46.79 1.04 -12.72
C PHE A 13 -45.41 1.45 -13.25
N ALA A 14 -44.81 0.63 -14.11
CA ALA A 14 -43.52 0.90 -14.74
C ALA A 14 -43.51 2.22 -15.52
N SER A 15 -44.57 2.50 -16.29
CA SER A 15 -44.71 3.75 -17.03
C SER A 15 -44.76 4.98 -16.12
N VAL A 16 -45.39 4.88 -14.95
CA VAL A 16 -45.52 6.02 -14.02
C VAL A 16 -44.21 6.32 -13.30
N ILE A 17 -43.46 5.29 -12.89
CA ILE A 17 -42.17 5.48 -12.22
C ILE A 17 -40.99 5.65 -13.20
N GLY A 18 -41.24 5.59 -14.50
CA GLY A 18 -40.24 5.85 -15.54
C GLY A 18 -39.22 4.72 -15.76
N VAL A 19 -39.62 3.46 -15.55
CA VAL A 19 -38.76 2.27 -15.77
C VAL A 19 -39.44 1.28 -16.72
N SER A 20 -38.72 0.23 -17.13
CA SER A 20 -39.31 -0.85 -17.95
C SER A 20 -40.17 -1.80 -17.10
N GLN A 21 -41.19 -2.41 -17.71
CA GLN A 21 -42.00 -3.43 -17.03
C GLN A 21 -41.14 -4.63 -16.59
N GLN A 22 -40.12 -5.00 -17.37
CA GLN A 22 -39.16 -6.04 -16.99
C GLN A 22 -38.41 -5.70 -15.69
N ASN A 23 -38.06 -4.43 -15.47
CA ASN A 23 -37.43 -3.97 -14.24
C ASN A 23 -38.39 -4.12 -13.04
N VAL A 24 -39.66 -3.71 -13.19
CA VAL A 24 -40.69 -3.93 -12.14
C VAL A 24 -40.88 -5.41 -11.84
N SER A 25 -40.94 -6.25 -12.88
CA SER A 25 -41.05 -7.71 -12.73
C SER A 25 -39.87 -8.30 -11.96
N ALA A 26 -38.63 -7.89 -12.29
CA ALA A 26 -37.43 -8.30 -11.58
C ALA A 26 -37.44 -7.83 -10.12
N LEU A 27 -37.84 -6.58 -9.85
CA LEU A 27 -37.96 -6.07 -8.48
C LEU A 27 -39.00 -6.84 -7.65
N MET A 28 -40.10 -7.25 -8.25
CA MET A 28 -41.11 -8.09 -7.58
C MET A 28 -40.63 -9.52 -7.38
N ALA A 29 -39.95 -10.10 -8.37
CA ALA A 29 -39.39 -11.46 -8.29
C ALA A 29 -38.30 -11.56 -7.22
N ASP A 30 -37.47 -10.53 -7.09
CA ASP A 30 -36.43 -10.40 -6.06
C ASP A 30 -37.01 -10.05 -4.68
N GLY A 31 -38.34 -9.91 -4.54
CA GLY A 31 -39.00 -9.53 -3.27
C GLY A 31 -38.75 -8.08 -2.84
N LYS A 32 -38.13 -7.25 -3.68
CA LYS A 32 -37.80 -5.84 -3.40
C LYS A 32 -39.02 -4.92 -3.53
N LEU A 33 -40.07 -5.37 -4.20
CA LEU A 33 -41.39 -4.75 -4.24
C LEU A 33 -42.47 -5.82 -3.99
N PRO A 34 -43.61 -5.43 -3.39
CA PRO A 34 -44.78 -6.32 -3.31
C PRO A 34 -45.19 -6.83 -4.70
N THR A 35 -45.52 -8.12 -4.83
CA THR A 35 -45.96 -8.75 -6.09
C THR A 35 -47.32 -8.23 -6.61
N GLY A 36 -48.03 -7.49 -5.77
CA GLY A 36 -49.23 -6.73 -6.09
C GLY A 36 -49.57 -5.80 -4.94
N GLY A 37 -50.42 -4.82 -5.19
CA GLY A 37 -50.81 -3.83 -4.21
C GLY A 37 -51.54 -2.68 -4.87
N THR A 38 -52.03 -1.74 -4.07
CA THR A 38 -52.55 -0.49 -4.60
C THR A 38 -51.42 0.39 -5.11
N TRP A 39 -51.75 1.39 -5.92
CA TRP A 39 -50.78 2.43 -6.32
C TRP A 39 -50.04 3.04 -5.12
N ALA A 40 -50.75 3.32 -4.03
CA ALA A 40 -50.17 3.89 -2.82
C ALA A 40 -49.10 2.97 -2.19
N GLU A 41 -49.40 1.68 -2.07
CA GLU A 41 -48.48 0.70 -1.47
C GLU A 41 -47.22 0.53 -2.31
N LEU A 42 -47.38 0.38 -3.63
CA LEU A 42 -46.26 0.16 -4.55
C LEU A 42 -45.36 1.40 -4.67
N LEU A 43 -45.94 2.61 -4.74
CA LEU A 43 -45.15 3.86 -4.76
C LEU A 43 -44.42 4.07 -3.45
N THR A 44 -45.07 3.81 -2.31
CA THR A 44 -44.44 3.95 -0.99
C THR A 44 -43.27 2.99 -0.83
N ALA A 45 -43.47 1.71 -1.20
CA ALA A 45 -42.40 0.70 -1.18
C ALA A 45 -41.22 1.11 -2.09
N TYR A 46 -41.51 1.55 -3.31
CA TYR A 46 -40.50 1.99 -4.26
C TYR A 46 -39.72 3.22 -3.77
N CYS A 47 -40.40 4.24 -3.24
CA CYS A 47 -39.76 5.44 -2.69
C CYS A 47 -38.92 5.12 -1.45
N ASN A 48 -39.39 4.26 -0.56
CA ASN A 48 -38.60 3.84 0.61
C ASN A 48 -37.31 3.15 0.17
N ARG A 49 -37.40 2.23 -0.79
CA ARG A 49 -36.22 1.57 -1.37
C ARG A 49 -35.23 2.58 -1.97
N LEU A 50 -35.70 3.56 -2.74
CA LEU A 50 -34.81 4.60 -3.30
C LEU A 50 -34.09 5.41 -2.22
N ARG A 51 -34.75 5.70 -1.09
CA ARG A 51 -34.11 6.37 0.05
C ARG A 51 -33.05 5.49 0.70
N GLU A 52 -33.31 4.20 0.87
CA GLU A 52 -32.34 3.26 1.44
C GLU A 52 -31.11 3.07 0.53
N VAL A 53 -31.32 2.99 -0.79
CA VAL A 53 -30.24 2.96 -1.79
C VAL A 53 -29.43 4.26 -1.76
N ALA A 54 -30.09 5.43 -1.75
CA ALA A 54 -29.41 6.72 -1.71
C ALA A 54 -28.66 6.96 -0.38
N ALA A 55 -29.14 6.38 0.72
CA ALA A 55 -28.46 6.38 2.00
C ALA A 55 -27.31 5.36 2.09
N GLY A 56 -27.06 4.58 1.04
CA GLY A 56 -26.01 3.57 0.99
C GLY A 56 -26.30 2.31 1.81
N ARG A 57 -27.52 2.15 2.35
CA ARG A 57 -27.88 1.04 3.25
C ARG A 57 -28.28 -0.25 2.53
N MET A 58 -28.55 -0.19 1.23
CA MET A 58 -28.86 -1.37 0.39
C MET A 58 -27.68 -1.90 -0.43
N SER A 59 -26.48 -1.34 -0.27
CA SER A 59 -25.30 -1.77 -1.05
C SER A 59 -24.76 -3.15 -0.64
N GLY A 60 -25.19 -3.73 0.50
CA GLY A 60 -24.71 -5.03 0.98
C GLY A 60 -25.45 -6.27 0.46
N GLU A 61 -26.70 -6.16 -0.02
CA GLU A 61 -27.53 -7.33 -0.34
C GLU A 61 -27.32 -7.92 -1.75
N LEU A 62 -26.56 -7.24 -2.63
CA LEU A 62 -26.44 -7.62 -4.04
C LEU A 62 -25.04 -8.04 -4.48
N GLY A 63 -24.21 -8.57 -3.57
CA GLY A 63 -22.87 -9.08 -3.91
C GLY A 63 -21.92 -8.05 -4.57
N GLY A 64 -22.28 -6.77 -4.54
CA GLY A 64 -21.45 -5.66 -4.99
C GLY A 64 -20.75 -5.05 -3.79
N LEU A 65 -19.44 -4.86 -3.88
CA LEU A 65 -18.61 -4.27 -2.83
C LEU A 65 -19.28 -2.98 -2.29
N ASP A 66 -19.50 -2.94 -0.97
CA ASP A 66 -20.11 -1.79 -0.29
C ASP A 66 -19.19 -0.57 -0.46
N LEU A 67 -19.59 0.34 -1.36
CA LEU A 67 -18.83 1.55 -1.69
C LEU A 67 -18.50 2.41 -0.46
N VAL A 68 -19.28 2.29 0.63
CA VAL A 68 -18.99 2.98 1.89
C VAL A 68 -17.81 2.30 2.60
N GLN A 69 -17.77 0.97 2.64
CA GLN A 69 -16.65 0.21 3.21
C GLN A 69 -15.36 0.41 2.41
N GLU A 70 -15.44 0.35 1.08
CA GLU A 70 -14.28 0.60 0.20
C GLU A 70 -13.72 2.02 0.40
N ARG A 71 -14.59 3.03 0.55
CA ARG A 71 -14.16 4.41 0.87
C ARG A 71 -13.55 4.52 2.25
N ALA A 72 -14.09 3.82 3.24
CA ALA A 72 -13.52 3.78 4.59
C ALA A 72 -12.13 3.11 4.59
N GLY A 73 -11.97 2.03 3.83
CA GLY A 73 -10.68 1.35 3.61
C GLY A 73 -9.67 2.26 2.93
N LEU A 74 -10.05 2.92 1.83
CA LEU A 74 -9.21 3.89 1.14
C LEU A 74 -8.79 5.05 2.07
N ALA A 75 -9.72 5.57 2.87
CA ALA A 75 -9.42 6.65 3.82
C ALA A 75 -8.47 6.22 4.95
N ARG A 76 -8.46 4.93 5.33
CA ARG A 76 -7.48 4.37 6.27
C ARG A 76 -6.10 4.26 5.62
N ALA A 77 -6.03 3.65 4.44
CA ALA A 77 -4.77 3.51 3.70
C ALA A 77 -4.13 4.87 3.37
N GLN A 78 -4.93 5.89 3.04
CA GLN A 78 -4.44 7.25 2.82
C GLN A 78 -3.87 7.89 4.09
N ARG A 79 -4.47 7.64 5.26
CA ARG A 79 -3.94 8.13 6.55
C ARG A 79 -2.61 7.49 6.87
N GLU A 80 -2.50 6.18 6.75
CA GLU A 80 -1.25 5.43 6.96
C GLU A 80 -0.14 5.92 6.02
N ALA A 81 -0.46 6.09 4.73
CA ALA A 81 0.49 6.64 3.76
C ALA A 81 0.94 8.08 4.12
N GLN A 82 0.04 8.91 4.64
CA GLN A 82 0.38 10.26 5.07
C GLN A 82 1.22 10.25 6.36
N GLU A 83 0.94 9.35 7.29
CA GLU A 83 1.74 9.16 8.50
C GLU A 83 3.17 8.75 8.15
N LEU A 84 3.36 7.79 7.23
CA LEU A 84 4.69 7.40 6.77
C LEU A 84 5.44 8.56 6.11
N LYS A 85 4.78 9.33 5.25
CA LYS A 85 5.37 10.54 4.64
C LYS A 85 5.78 11.57 5.68
N ASN A 86 4.96 11.78 6.72
CA ASN A 86 5.28 12.69 7.81
C ASN A 86 6.48 12.18 8.63
N ALA A 87 6.56 10.88 8.89
CA ALA A 87 7.66 10.28 9.63
C ALA A 87 8.98 10.38 8.84
N VAL A 88 8.96 10.17 7.52
CA VAL A 88 10.10 10.46 6.63
C VAL A 88 10.47 11.95 6.69
N ALA A 89 9.50 12.86 6.59
CA ALA A 89 9.76 14.30 6.65
C ALA A 89 10.34 14.77 7.99
N ARG A 90 10.05 14.07 9.10
CA ARG A 90 10.67 14.30 10.42
C ARG A 90 12.05 13.66 10.57
N GLY A 91 12.46 12.81 9.62
CA GLY A 91 13.72 12.06 9.69
C GLY A 91 13.65 10.83 10.58
N GLU A 92 12.46 10.35 10.96
CA GLU A 92 12.28 9.10 11.71
C GLU A 92 12.54 7.87 10.81
N TYR A 93 12.31 8.00 9.51
CA TYR A 93 12.58 6.98 8.50
C TYR A 93 13.40 7.54 7.33
N ALA A 94 14.39 6.80 6.88
CA ALA A 94 15.21 7.15 5.71
C ALA A 94 15.09 6.06 4.63
N PRO A 95 14.93 6.43 3.36
CA PRO A 95 14.97 5.47 2.26
C PRO A 95 16.33 4.76 2.22
N ILE A 96 16.30 3.43 2.19
CA ILE A 96 17.50 2.59 2.25
C ILE A 96 18.45 2.87 1.08
N GLY A 97 17.91 3.13 -0.12
CA GLY A 97 18.72 3.52 -1.28
C GLY A 97 19.55 4.78 -1.03
N ILE A 98 18.96 5.81 -0.39
CA ILE A 98 19.66 7.05 -0.06
C ILE A 98 20.78 6.79 0.97
N LEU A 99 20.52 5.93 1.96
CA LEU A 99 21.54 5.56 2.95
C LEU A 99 22.72 4.82 2.29
N ALA A 100 22.43 3.89 1.39
CA ALA A 100 23.44 3.15 0.63
C ALA A 100 24.28 4.09 -0.26
N ASP A 101 23.63 5.01 -0.98
CA ASP A 101 24.30 5.99 -1.83
C ASP A 101 25.23 6.92 -1.04
N VAL A 102 24.74 7.45 0.09
CA VAL A 102 25.52 8.34 0.97
C VAL A 102 26.72 7.60 1.57
N LEU A 103 26.52 6.35 2.02
CA LEU A 103 27.60 5.52 2.54
C LEU A 103 28.64 5.22 1.46
N GLY A 104 28.19 4.85 0.25
CA GLY A 104 29.07 4.62 -0.89
C GLY A 104 29.92 5.85 -1.21
N LEU A 105 29.29 7.03 -1.32
CA LEU A 105 29.98 8.28 -1.57
C LEU A 105 31.00 8.61 -0.47
N ALA A 106 30.63 8.42 0.80
CA ALA A 106 31.52 8.66 1.93
C ALA A 106 32.73 7.71 1.93
N CYS A 107 32.51 6.42 1.64
CA CYS A 107 33.58 5.43 1.54
C CYS A 107 34.53 5.72 0.37
N SER A 108 34.00 6.10 -0.80
CA SER A 108 34.83 6.49 -1.95
C SER A 108 35.73 7.68 -1.64
N ALA A 109 35.21 8.71 -0.95
CA ALA A 109 36.00 9.89 -0.58
C ALA A 109 37.18 9.55 0.34
N ILE A 110 37.01 8.58 1.25
CA ILE A 110 38.09 8.10 2.14
C ILE A 110 39.15 7.34 1.32
N VAL A 111 38.70 6.43 0.45
CA VAL A 111 39.58 5.65 -0.43
C VAL A 111 40.45 6.56 -1.30
N ASP A 112 39.84 7.56 -1.94
CA ASP A 112 40.57 8.54 -2.76
C ASP A 112 41.65 9.27 -1.95
N ARG A 113 41.37 9.59 -0.68
CA ARG A 113 42.34 10.25 0.19
C ARG A 113 43.51 9.34 0.57
N MET A 114 43.25 8.04 0.78
CA MET A 114 44.29 7.05 1.05
C MET A 114 45.16 6.83 -0.19
N ASP A 115 44.58 6.81 -1.39
CA ASP A 115 45.32 6.64 -2.65
C ASP A 115 46.22 7.86 -2.96
N GLN A 116 45.81 9.06 -2.54
CA GLN A 116 46.61 10.29 -2.67
C GLN A 116 47.74 10.41 -1.63
N PHE A 117 47.80 9.53 -0.63
CA PHE A 117 48.70 9.65 0.51
C PHE A 117 50.18 9.69 0.09
N GLU A 118 50.59 8.83 -0.85
CA GLU A 118 51.99 8.78 -1.31
C GLU A 118 52.46 10.13 -1.84
N GLY A 119 51.67 10.74 -2.74
CA GLY A 119 52.00 12.03 -3.33
C GLY A 119 52.10 13.15 -2.28
N GLN A 120 51.20 13.12 -1.29
CA GLN A 120 51.23 14.10 -0.19
C GLN A 120 52.47 13.94 0.69
N VAL A 121 52.85 12.70 1.04
CA VAL A 121 54.03 12.43 1.86
C VAL A 121 55.31 12.79 1.12
N ARG A 122 55.45 12.43 -0.16
CA ARG A 122 56.63 12.81 -0.95
C ARG A 122 56.81 14.32 -1.06
N LYS A 123 55.70 15.07 -1.12
CA LYS A 123 55.73 16.53 -1.15
C LYS A 123 56.08 17.14 0.21
N ALA A 124 55.56 16.58 1.30
CA ALA A 124 55.76 17.10 2.66
C ALA A 124 57.13 16.70 3.25
N CYS A 125 57.62 15.51 2.90
CA CYS A 125 58.84 14.90 3.43
C CYS A 125 59.72 14.38 2.27
N PRO A 126 60.37 15.27 1.50
CA PRO A 126 61.14 14.89 0.31
C PRO A 126 62.35 14.00 0.62
N ASP A 127 62.93 14.12 1.80
CA ASP A 127 64.10 13.34 2.24
C ASP A 127 63.73 12.03 2.95
N LEU A 128 62.45 11.64 2.96
CA LEU A 128 62.00 10.41 3.59
C LEU A 128 62.62 9.19 2.87
N PRO A 129 63.30 8.27 3.60
CA PRO A 129 63.86 7.07 2.98
C PRO A 129 62.78 6.25 2.28
N GLN A 130 63.07 5.80 1.06
CA GLN A 130 62.12 5.05 0.23
C GLN A 130 61.66 3.75 0.92
N GLU A 131 62.54 3.09 1.66
CA GLU A 131 62.21 1.87 2.43
C GLU A 131 61.13 2.13 3.49
N VAL A 132 61.21 3.27 4.20
CA VAL A 132 60.22 3.67 5.20
C VAL A 132 58.89 4.01 4.52
N LEU A 133 58.93 4.74 3.41
CA LEU A 133 57.73 5.08 2.64
C LEU A 133 57.00 3.81 2.18
N LEU A 134 57.71 2.81 1.67
CA LEU A 134 57.11 1.54 1.25
C LEU A 134 56.43 0.79 2.40
N ILE A 135 56.99 0.82 3.61
CA ILE A 135 56.36 0.22 4.79
C ILE A 135 55.03 0.92 5.09
N VAL A 136 55.01 2.25 5.09
CA VAL A 136 53.79 3.03 5.36
C VAL A 136 52.73 2.81 4.28
N LEU A 137 53.12 2.79 3.01
CA LEU A 137 52.19 2.54 1.90
C LEU A 137 51.56 1.15 1.98
N ARG A 138 52.33 0.14 2.41
CA ARG A 138 51.80 -1.20 2.65
C ARG A 138 50.75 -1.19 3.77
N ILE A 139 51.04 -0.55 4.90
CA ILE A 139 50.07 -0.43 6.01
C ILE A 139 48.81 0.31 5.55
N MET A 140 48.95 1.37 4.74
CA MET A 140 47.83 2.12 4.18
C MET A 140 46.98 1.25 3.24
N ALA A 141 47.62 0.46 2.38
CA ALA A 141 46.93 -0.48 1.49
C ALA A 141 46.18 -1.56 2.26
N ASP A 142 46.80 -2.13 3.31
CA ASP A 142 46.16 -3.12 4.18
C ASP A 142 44.92 -2.52 4.88
N ALA A 143 45.03 -1.29 5.39
CA ALA A 143 43.90 -0.57 6.00
C ALA A 143 42.77 -0.29 4.99
N ARG A 144 43.10 0.14 3.76
CA ARG A 144 42.12 0.37 2.68
C ARG A 144 41.38 -0.92 2.32
N ASN A 145 42.11 -2.03 2.20
CA ASN A 145 41.53 -3.33 1.86
C ASN A 145 40.60 -3.84 2.97
N GLU A 146 40.97 -3.66 4.24
CA GLU A 146 40.13 -4.03 5.37
C GLU A 146 38.87 -3.15 5.45
N TRP A 147 38.99 -1.84 5.18
CA TRP A 147 37.83 -0.93 5.10
C TRP A 147 36.82 -1.38 4.04
N ILE A 148 37.29 -1.69 2.81
CA ILE A 148 36.44 -2.17 1.72
C ILE A 148 35.73 -3.46 2.13
N ARG A 149 36.48 -4.41 2.71
CA ARG A 149 35.95 -5.71 3.14
C ARG A 149 34.87 -5.56 4.20
N SER A 150 35.16 -4.85 5.29
CA SER A 150 34.25 -4.62 6.42
C SER A 150 32.98 -3.86 5.99
N THR A 151 33.12 -2.85 5.13
CA THR A 151 31.96 -2.12 4.59
C THR A 151 31.09 -3.03 3.71
N SER A 152 31.72 -3.85 2.85
CA SER A 152 30.99 -4.81 2.02
C SER A 152 30.25 -5.86 2.85
N GLN A 153 30.84 -6.31 3.95
CA GLN A 153 30.19 -7.23 4.90
C GLN A 153 28.99 -6.60 5.59
N LEU A 154 29.07 -5.34 5.99
CA LEU A 154 27.93 -4.61 6.57
C LEU A 154 26.78 -4.53 5.56
N VAL A 155 27.06 -4.15 4.31
CA VAL A 155 26.03 -4.09 3.26
C VAL A 155 25.40 -5.46 3.02
N ASN A 156 26.20 -6.52 2.88
CA ASN A 156 25.68 -7.87 2.67
C ASN A 156 24.80 -8.34 3.84
N LYS A 157 25.21 -8.06 5.08
CA LYS A 157 24.45 -8.42 6.28
C LYS A 157 23.11 -7.69 6.34
N GLU A 158 23.08 -6.40 6.02
CA GLU A 158 21.83 -5.64 5.98
C GLU A 158 20.93 -6.10 4.83
N VAL A 159 21.46 -6.41 3.65
CA VAL A 159 20.69 -6.98 2.53
C VAL A 159 20.09 -8.33 2.90
N GLU A 160 20.85 -9.20 3.58
CA GLU A 160 20.37 -10.49 4.07
C GLU A 160 19.29 -10.33 5.13
N ALA A 161 19.47 -9.39 6.08
CA ALA A 161 18.46 -9.07 7.08
C ALA A 161 17.16 -8.54 6.43
N MET A 162 17.26 -7.70 5.41
CA MET A 162 16.10 -7.22 4.65
C MET A 162 15.38 -8.36 3.92
N ALA A 163 16.12 -9.24 3.24
CA ALA A 163 15.53 -10.40 2.57
C ALA A 163 14.82 -11.34 3.56
N GLN A 164 15.36 -11.47 4.77
CA GLN A 164 14.74 -12.24 5.84
C GLN A 164 13.46 -11.58 6.36
N LEU A 165 13.44 -10.26 6.53
CA LEU A 165 12.24 -9.51 6.92
C LEU A 165 11.12 -9.64 5.88
N ASP A 166 11.45 -9.52 4.59
CA ASP A 166 10.48 -9.71 3.50
C ASP A 166 9.92 -11.15 3.48
N ALA A 167 10.77 -12.15 3.76
CA ALA A 167 10.34 -13.55 3.88
C ALA A 167 9.44 -13.78 5.11
N ASP A 168 9.73 -13.15 6.23
CA ASP A 168 8.94 -13.26 7.45
C ASP A 168 7.59 -12.53 7.32
N GLU A 169 7.55 -11.35 6.68
CA GLU A 169 6.30 -10.63 6.38
C GLU A 169 5.40 -11.39 5.41
N THR A 170 5.98 -11.97 4.35
CA THR A 170 5.23 -12.79 3.39
C THR A 170 4.68 -14.06 4.05
N ALA A 171 5.47 -14.74 4.88
CA ALA A 171 5.01 -15.88 5.66
C ALA A 171 3.89 -15.50 6.65
N ALA A 172 4.00 -14.35 7.32
CA ALA A 172 2.96 -13.86 8.23
C ALA A 172 1.65 -13.51 7.49
N PHE A 173 1.76 -12.97 6.27
CA PHE A 173 0.62 -12.68 5.42
C PHE A 173 -0.08 -13.95 4.96
N ASP A 174 0.67 -14.99 4.56
CA ASP A 174 0.13 -16.28 4.14
C ASP A 174 -0.60 -17.01 5.28
N ILE A 175 -0.05 -16.96 6.50
CA ILE A 175 -0.72 -17.52 7.71
C ILE A 175 -2.03 -16.77 8.00
N ARG A 176 -2.04 -15.44 7.83
CA ARG A 176 -3.23 -14.63 8.02
C ARG A 176 -4.29 -14.88 6.94
N ALA A 177 -3.88 -15.12 5.69
CA ALA A 177 -4.78 -15.47 4.61
C ALA A 177 -5.41 -16.87 4.82
N GLY A 178 -4.61 -17.86 5.22
CA GLY A 178 -5.11 -19.22 5.50
C GLY A 178 -6.07 -19.31 6.70
N SER A 179 -5.86 -18.48 7.73
CA SER A 179 -6.75 -18.44 8.91
C SER A 179 -8.09 -17.73 8.66
N VAL A 180 -8.19 -16.93 7.59
CA VAL A 180 -9.47 -16.32 7.16
C VAL A 180 -10.30 -17.31 6.34
N GLU A 181 -9.67 -18.24 5.60
CA GLU A 181 -10.38 -19.28 4.84
C GLU A 181 -10.95 -20.42 5.73
N GLU A 182 -10.31 -20.75 6.86
CA GLU A 182 -10.84 -21.77 7.79
C GLU A 182 -11.98 -21.27 8.71
N GLY A 183 -12.22 -19.96 8.78
CA GLY A 183 -13.23 -19.36 9.65
C GLY A 183 -14.66 -19.29 9.11
N ASP A 184 -14.87 -19.58 7.82
CA ASP A 184 -16.18 -19.43 7.13
C ASP A 184 -16.87 -20.79 6.88
N ALA A 185 -16.38 -21.86 7.51
CA ALA A 185 -16.86 -23.24 7.32
C ALA A 185 -17.45 -23.90 8.58
N ALA A 186 -17.83 -23.13 9.63
CA ALA A 186 -18.39 -23.66 10.87
C ALA A 186 -19.80 -23.12 11.18
#